data_AF-A0A0J7KTA9-F1
#
_entry.id   AF-A0A0J7KTA9-F1
#
_cell.length_a   1.000
_cell.length_b   1.000
_cell.length_c   1.000
_cell.angle_alpha   90.00
_cell.angle_beta   90.00
_cell.angle_gamma   90.00
#
_symmetry.space_group_name_H-M   'P 1'
#
loop_
_entity.id
_entity.type
_entity.pdbx_description
1 polymer ?
#
loop_
_entity_poly.entity_id
_entity_poly.type
_entity_poly.pdbx_seq_one_letter_code
_entity_poly.pdbx_strand_id
1 'polypeptide(L)'
;MNVRRKELLDLILTQYVAGLGNAGTRITMHPAKAYPKLLLPKLADYATPENIEKYTKLAVDQQDKTPFSSATVERTMKYLSTRRIAIFMSKDVPWTLEKWHIKAGFREFGIFVPEDTITIPEKSISGPNLDIEGKEFYITLTINNREQVKVRCCVHHWTSDMAARIFVDELWKLPAEPIFPEDKPVLDSLPPIYKQRENETK
;
A
#
# COMPACT_ATOMS: atom_id res chain seq x y z
N MET A 1 7.93 38.44 -17.61
CA MET A 1 7.73 37.37 -16.60
C MET A 1 8.92 37.37 -15.66
N ASN A 2 8.70 37.40 -14.34
CA ASN A 2 9.80 37.32 -13.38
C ASN A 2 10.28 35.85 -13.33
N VAL A 3 11.45 35.55 -13.91
CA VAL A 3 11.98 34.19 -14.12
C VAL A 3 12.74 33.65 -12.89
N ARG A 4 12.80 34.42 -11.80
CA ARG A 4 13.50 34.00 -10.58
C ARG A 4 12.77 32.83 -9.92
N ARG A 5 13.52 31.78 -9.57
CA ARG A 5 13.00 30.66 -8.78
C ARG A 5 12.49 31.20 -7.46
N LYS A 6 11.24 30.86 -7.12
CA LYS A 6 10.67 31.24 -5.83
C LYS A 6 11.21 30.31 -4.75
N GLU A 7 11.52 30.88 -3.60
CA GLU A 7 11.94 30.13 -2.43
C GLU A 7 10.81 29.21 -1.95
N LEU A 8 11.20 28.09 -1.34
CA LEU A 8 10.25 27.16 -0.74
C LEU A 8 9.68 27.77 0.53
N LEU A 9 8.40 27.50 0.80
CA LEU A 9 7.72 27.94 2.02
C LEU A 9 7.70 26.82 3.04
N ASP A 10 8.03 27.16 4.27
CA ASP A 10 7.87 26.29 5.44
C ASP A 10 6.53 26.54 6.10
N LEU A 11 5.77 25.45 6.26
CA LEU A 11 4.39 25.46 6.75
C LEU A 11 4.22 24.40 7.84
N ILE A 12 3.18 24.58 8.65
CA ILE A 12 2.70 23.59 9.63
C ILE A 12 1.23 23.31 9.39
N LEU A 13 0.86 22.03 9.30
CA LEU A 13 -0.52 21.63 9.07
C LEU A 13 -1.38 21.87 10.32
N THR A 14 -2.56 22.47 10.13
CA THR A 14 -3.53 22.71 11.22
C THR A 14 -4.49 21.54 11.40
N GLN A 15 -4.72 20.79 10.33
CA GLN A 15 -5.59 19.62 10.27
C GLN A 15 -4.96 18.52 9.42
N TYR A 16 -5.56 17.32 9.44
CA TYR A 16 -5.14 16.26 8.55
C TYR A 16 -5.36 16.63 7.08
N VAL A 17 -4.33 16.41 6.26
CA VAL A 17 -4.38 16.57 4.81
C VAL A 17 -3.84 15.30 4.15
N ALA A 18 -4.67 14.71 3.28
CA ALA A 18 -4.35 13.50 2.54
C ALA A 18 -3.01 13.60 1.80
N GLY A 19 -2.12 12.64 2.05
CA GLY A 19 -0.78 12.58 1.48
C GLY A 19 0.24 13.61 1.97
N LEU A 20 -0.11 14.52 2.89
CA LEU A 20 0.84 15.46 3.52
C LEU A 20 1.07 15.17 5.00
N GLY A 21 0.03 14.81 5.74
CA GLY A 21 0.17 14.40 7.14
C GLY A 21 -0.94 14.88 8.06
N ASN A 22 -0.73 14.63 9.35
CA ASN A 22 -1.62 15.03 10.44
C ASN A 22 -1.37 16.49 10.85
N ALA A 23 -2.27 17.03 11.66
CA ALA A 23 -2.06 18.31 12.33
C ALA A 23 -0.73 18.33 13.09
N GLY A 24 -0.02 19.46 13.06
CA GLY A 24 1.31 19.64 13.64
C GLY A 24 2.48 19.18 12.77
N THR A 25 2.23 18.52 11.63
CA THR A 25 3.31 18.12 10.71
C THR A 25 3.91 19.34 10.02
N ARG A 26 5.24 19.50 10.09
CA ARG A 26 5.98 20.52 9.33
C ARG A 26 6.25 20.04 7.91
N ILE A 27 5.97 20.90 6.94
CA ILE A 27 6.17 20.63 5.51
C ILE A 27 6.84 21.81 4.81
N THR A 28 7.61 21.51 3.78
CA THR A 28 8.25 22.51 2.93
C THR A 28 7.78 22.32 1.49
N MET A 29 7.23 23.37 0.87
CA MET A 29 6.73 23.26 -0.51
C MET A 29 6.79 24.56 -1.32
N HIS A 30 6.71 24.42 -2.64
CA HIS A 30 6.76 25.55 -3.55
C HIS A 30 5.52 26.47 -3.40
N PRO A 31 5.68 27.81 -3.40
CA PRO A 31 4.58 28.75 -3.16
C PRO A 31 3.37 28.59 -4.07
N ALA A 32 3.61 28.22 -5.34
CA ALA A 32 2.53 27.99 -6.31
C ALA A 32 1.56 26.86 -5.90
N LYS A 33 2.00 25.91 -5.07
CA LYS A 33 1.14 24.86 -4.50
C LYS A 33 0.66 25.24 -3.11
N ALA A 34 1.53 25.84 -2.28
CA ALA A 34 1.22 26.22 -0.90
C ALA A 34 0.03 27.17 -0.77
N TYR A 35 0.04 28.28 -1.50
CA TYR A 35 -0.98 29.31 -1.38
C TYR A 35 -2.39 28.78 -1.70
N PRO A 36 -2.65 28.24 -2.92
CA PRO A 36 -4.01 27.81 -3.28
C PRO A 36 -4.45 26.55 -2.53
N LYS A 37 -3.54 25.62 -2.23
CA LYS A 37 -3.95 24.32 -1.66
C LYS A 37 -4.02 24.30 -0.15
N LEU A 38 -3.20 25.09 0.55
CA LEU A 38 -3.04 24.97 2.00
C LEU A 38 -3.37 26.26 2.74
N LEU A 39 -2.75 27.38 2.37
CA LEU A 39 -2.91 28.63 3.10
C LEU A 39 -4.29 29.26 2.86
N LEU A 40 -4.74 29.34 1.61
CA LEU A 40 -6.05 29.91 1.26
C LEU A 40 -7.21 29.16 1.93
N PRO A 41 -7.26 27.80 1.94
CA PRO A 41 -8.29 27.07 2.64
C PRO A 41 -8.01 26.88 4.15
N LYS A 42 -6.94 27.49 4.69
CA LYS A 42 -6.52 27.42 6.11
C LYS A 42 -6.21 26.00 6.62
N LEU A 43 -5.70 25.13 5.75
CA LEU A 43 -5.25 23.77 6.10
C LEU A 43 -3.83 23.75 6.69
N ALA A 44 -3.09 24.84 6.51
CA ALA A 44 -1.76 25.03 7.07
C ALA A 44 -1.56 26.50 7.44
N ASP A 45 -0.65 26.74 8.37
CA ASP A 45 -0.12 28.05 8.72
C ASP A 45 1.37 28.13 8.42
N TYR A 46 1.94 29.34 8.44
CA TYR A 46 3.39 29.51 8.38
C TYR A 46 4.07 28.89 9.59
N ALA A 47 5.22 28.27 9.36
CA ALA A 47 6.05 27.67 10.40
C ALA A 47 6.84 28.74 11.19
N THR A 48 6.14 29.68 11.82
CA THR A 48 6.72 30.59 12.82
C THR A 48 6.93 29.83 14.14
N PRO A 49 7.89 30.23 14.98
CA PRO A 49 8.15 29.54 16.25
C PRO A 49 6.90 29.43 17.14
N GLU A 50 6.10 30.50 17.21
CA GLU A 50 4.84 30.53 17.95
C GLU A 50 3.82 29.50 17.44
N ASN A 51 3.66 29.39 16.12
CA ASN A 51 2.74 28.43 15.51
C ASN A 51 3.23 26.99 15.70
N ILE A 52 4.53 26.76 15.59
CA ILE A 52 5.13 25.45 15.80
C ILE A 52 4.80 24.95 17.21
N GLU A 53 5.03 25.75 18.24
CA GLU A 53 4.72 25.36 19.61
C GLU A 53 3.22 25.10 19.82
N LYS A 54 2.37 25.98 19.29
CA LYS A 54 0.91 25.88 19.40
C LYS A 54 0.39 24.57 18.78
N TYR A 55 0.78 24.28 17.53
CA TYR A 55 0.25 23.12 16.82
C TYR A 55 0.92 21.82 17.24
N THR A 56 2.15 21.86 17.76
CA THR A 56 2.79 20.66 18.35
C THR A 56 2.06 20.23 19.63
N LYS A 57 1.67 21.19 20.50
CA LYS A 57 0.87 20.90 21.69
C LYS A 57 -0.49 20.32 21.32
N LEU A 58 -1.18 20.93 20.35
CA LEU A 58 -2.45 20.43 19.83
C LEU A 58 -2.34 19.01 19.22
N ALA A 59 -1.22 18.69 18.57
CA ALA A 59 -1.00 17.37 17.98
C ALA A 59 -0.86 16.27 19.05
N VAL A 60 -0.21 16.57 20.18
CA VAL A 60 -0.10 15.65 21.32
C VAL A 60 -1.48 15.39 21.94
N ASP A 61 -2.27 16.45 22.16
CA ASP A 61 -3.63 16.32 22.73
C ASP A 61 -4.57 15.55 21.80
N GLN A 62 -4.30 15.55 20.49
CA GLN A 62 -5.13 14.92 19.46
C GLN A 62 -4.58 13.58 18.96
N GLN A 63 -3.51 13.05 19.55
CA GLN A 63 -2.79 11.89 19.00
C GLN A 63 -3.72 10.68 18.77
N ASP A 64 -4.66 10.44 19.69
CA ASP A 64 -5.64 9.34 19.58
C ASP A 64 -6.77 9.62 18.56
N LYS A 65 -7.03 10.88 18.21
CA LYS A 65 -8.08 11.32 17.29
C LYS A 65 -7.60 11.48 15.85
N THR A 66 -6.30 11.30 15.60
CA THR A 66 -5.73 11.37 14.26
C THR A 66 -6.30 10.26 13.38
N PRO A 67 -6.62 10.51 12.09
CA PRO A 67 -7.21 9.50 11.22
C PRO A 67 -6.22 8.40 10.82
N PHE A 68 -4.92 8.72 10.74
CA PHE A 68 -3.87 7.78 10.38
C PHE A 68 -2.68 7.91 11.33
N SER A 69 -1.98 6.80 11.57
CA SER A 69 -0.77 6.76 12.38
C SER A 69 0.39 7.55 11.77
N SER A 70 0.45 7.70 10.44
CA SER A 70 1.47 8.49 9.76
C SER A 70 0.98 9.05 8.42
N ALA A 71 1.62 10.12 7.96
CA ALA A 71 1.34 10.83 6.71
C ALA A 71 1.39 9.93 5.47
N THR A 72 2.23 8.90 5.48
CA THR A 72 2.44 8.00 4.33
C THR A 72 1.49 6.81 4.33
N VAL A 73 0.78 6.54 5.42
CA VAL A 73 0.01 5.30 5.61
C VAL A 73 -1.08 5.17 4.56
N GLU A 74 -1.86 6.22 4.33
CA GLU A 74 -2.92 6.23 3.32
C GLU A 74 -2.36 5.88 1.92
N ARG A 75 -1.21 6.48 1.56
CA ARG A 75 -0.54 6.20 0.29
C ARG A 75 -0.05 4.76 0.21
N THR A 76 0.53 4.25 1.29
CA THR A 76 0.99 2.86 1.39
C THR A 76 -0.17 1.88 1.31
N MET A 77 -1.27 2.11 2.02
CA MET A 77 -2.48 1.27 1.96
C MET A 77 -3.05 1.22 0.54
N LYS A 78 -3.15 2.37 -0.13
CA LYS A 78 -3.59 2.45 -1.53
C LYS A 78 -2.63 1.74 -2.49
N TYR A 79 -1.33 1.87 -2.25
CA TYR A 79 -0.32 1.18 -3.04
C TYR A 79 -0.45 -0.33 -2.87
N LEU A 80 -0.55 -0.83 -1.64
CA LEU A 80 -0.64 -2.26 -1.36
C LEU A 80 -1.97 -2.88 -1.85
N SER A 81 -3.09 -2.17 -1.70
CA SER A 81 -4.41 -2.68 -2.12
C SER A 81 -4.59 -2.78 -3.64
N THR A 82 -3.81 -2.01 -4.41
CA THR A 82 -3.81 -2.06 -5.88
C THR A 82 -2.82 -3.07 -6.44
N ARG A 83 -1.94 -3.64 -5.61
CA ARG A 83 -0.94 -4.62 -6.04
C ARG A 83 -1.47 -6.04 -5.87
N ARG A 84 -1.05 -6.90 -6.79
CA ARG A 84 -1.16 -8.34 -6.70
C ARG A 84 0.26 -8.90 -6.57
N ILE A 85 0.53 -9.59 -5.47
CA ILE A 85 1.85 -10.15 -5.17
C ILE A 85 1.85 -11.64 -5.54
N ALA A 86 2.75 -12.03 -6.45
CA ALA A 86 2.97 -13.44 -6.75
C ALA A 86 3.85 -14.06 -5.66
N ILE A 87 3.40 -15.17 -5.11
CA ILE A 87 4.12 -15.96 -4.13
C ILE A 87 4.68 -17.18 -4.84
N PHE A 88 6.01 -17.20 -5.00
CA PHE A 88 6.72 -18.26 -5.68
C PHE A 88 6.87 -19.46 -4.77
N MET A 89 6.33 -20.59 -5.20
CA MET A 89 6.28 -21.84 -4.43
C MET A 89 6.88 -22.98 -5.23
N SER A 90 7.45 -23.99 -4.56
CA SER A 90 8.02 -25.12 -5.29
C SER A 90 6.91 -25.95 -5.96
N LYS A 91 7.13 -26.35 -7.22
CA LYS A 91 6.32 -27.37 -7.91
C LYS A 91 6.65 -28.79 -7.44
N ASP A 92 7.88 -28.99 -6.98
CA ASP A 92 8.46 -30.34 -6.80
C ASP A 92 8.42 -30.78 -5.33
N VAL A 93 8.51 -29.82 -4.41
CA VAL A 93 8.57 -30.08 -2.97
C VAL A 93 7.24 -29.69 -2.33
N PRO A 94 6.64 -30.54 -1.46
CA PRO A 94 5.42 -30.17 -0.74
C PRO A 94 5.67 -29.01 0.22
N TRP A 95 4.70 -28.10 0.28
CA TRP A 95 4.78 -26.90 1.09
C TRP A 95 3.41 -26.55 1.67
N THR A 96 3.43 -25.82 2.79
CA THR A 96 2.26 -25.19 3.37
C THR A 96 2.55 -23.71 3.54
N LEU A 97 1.60 -22.86 3.16
CA LEU A 97 1.79 -21.42 3.19
C LEU A 97 1.98 -20.94 4.63
N GLU A 98 3.10 -20.25 4.85
CA GLU A 98 3.49 -19.67 6.14
C GLU A 98 3.92 -18.20 5.96
N LYS A 99 4.08 -17.47 7.07
CA LYS A 99 4.35 -16.02 7.04
C LYS A 99 5.66 -15.67 6.35
N TRP A 100 6.68 -16.50 6.52
CA TRP A 100 7.98 -16.30 5.89
C TRP A 100 7.91 -16.40 4.35
N HIS A 101 7.04 -17.26 3.82
CA HIS A 101 6.83 -17.37 2.37
C HIS A 101 6.26 -16.07 1.79
N ILE A 102 5.28 -15.48 2.50
CA ILE A 102 4.69 -14.19 2.12
C ILE A 102 5.77 -13.10 2.18
N LYS A 103 6.53 -13.03 3.27
CA LYS A 103 7.65 -12.08 3.42
C LYS A 103 8.67 -12.22 2.28
N ALA A 104 9.00 -13.45 1.86
CA ALA A 104 9.89 -13.70 0.73
C ALA A 104 9.29 -13.15 -0.58
N GLY A 105 8.02 -13.46 -0.87
CA GLY A 105 7.33 -12.93 -2.04
C GLY A 105 7.27 -11.40 -2.06
N PHE A 106 6.91 -10.75 -0.95
CA PHE A 106 6.91 -9.29 -0.84
C PHE A 106 8.28 -8.67 -1.11
N ARG A 107 9.35 -9.34 -0.66
CA ARG A 107 10.73 -8.89 -0.88
C ARG A 107 11.11 -8.90 -2.36
N GLU A 108 10.64 -9.86 -3.14
CA GLU A 108 10.86 -9.89 -4.60
C GLU A 108 10.20 -8.70 -5.31
N PHE A 109 9.06 -8.23 -4.80
CA PHE A 109 8.41 -7.00 -5.26
C PHE A 109 9.02 -5.71 -4.66
N GLY A 110 10.15 -5.82 -3.93
CA GLY A 110 10.85 -4.69 -3.32
C GLY A 110 10.17 -4.11 -2.08
N ILE A 111 9.24 -4.85 -1.46
CA ILE A 111 8.49 -4.42 -0.28
C ILE A 111 9.01 -5.20 0.93
N PHE A 112 9.51 -4.48 1.94
CA PHE A 112 9.96 -5.08 3.19
C PHE A 112 8.80 -5.17 4.18
N VAL A 113 8.44 -6.40 4.58
CA VAL A 113 7.33 -6.66 5.52
C VAL A 113 7.80 -7.63 6.62
N PRO A 114 7.77 -7.23 7.91
CA PRO A 114 8.03 -8.14 9.03
C PRO A 114 6.91 -9.17 9.20
N GLU A 115 7.25 -10.38 9.65
CA GLU A 115 6.29 -11.49 9.76
C GLU A 115 5.20 -11.22 10.80
N ASP A 116 5.51 -10.47 11.86
CA ASP A 116 4.57 -10.11 12.92
C ASP A 116 3.39 -9.26 12.41
N THR A 117 3.61 -8.55 11.30
CA THR A 117 2.59 -7.70 10.67
C THR A 117 1.65 -8.45 9.72
N ILE A 118 1.97 -9.70 9.39
CA ILE A 118 1.27 -10.51 8.39
C ILE A 118 0.23 -11.41 9.07
N THR A 119 -1.01 -11.30 8.63
CA THR A 119 -2.11 -12.20 8.98
C THR A 119 -2.52 -13.01 7.74
N ILE A 120 -2.36 -14.32 7.85
CA ILE A 120 -2.70 -15.31 6.81
C ILE A 120 -4.17 -15.72 6.98
N PRO A 121 -4.89 -16.08 5.89
CA PRO A 121 -6.20 -16.73 6.01
C PRO A 121 -6.14 -17.98 6.92
N GLU A 122 -7.23 -18.24 7.64
CA GLU A 122 -7.33 -19.39 8.55
C GLU A 122 -7.23 -20.74 7.81
N LYS A 123 -7.64 -20.77 6.54
CA LYS A 123 -7.57 -21.96 5.70
C LYS A 123 -6.15 -22.14 5.19
N SER A 124 -5.57 -23.30 5.51
CA SER A 124 -4.25 -23.67 5.00
C SER A 124 -4.28 -23.82 3.47
N ILE A 125 -3.32 -23.19 2.83
CA ILE A 125 -3.05 -23.38 1.40
C ILE A 125 -1.80 -24.26 1.33
N SER A 126 -1.95 -25.46 0.80
CA SER A 126 -0.87 -26.43 0.67
C SER A 126 -0.72 -26.86 -0.79
N GLY A 127 0.52 -27.10 -1.19
CA GLY A 127 0.89 -27.60 -2.51
C GLY A 127 1.81 -28.82 -2.39
N PRO A 128 2.27 -29.36 -3.53
CA PRO A 128 2.20 -28.79 -4.87
C PRO A 128 0.92 -29.24 -5.59
N ASN A 129 0.02 -28.31 -5.87
CA ASN A 129 -1.18 -28.59 -6.65
C ASN A 129 -1.27 -27.62 -7.82
N LEU A 130 -1.23 -28.12 -9.06
CA LEU A 130 -1.31 -27.26 -10.23
C LEU A 130 -2.68 -26.57 -10.37
N ASP A 131 -3.72 -27.06 -9.69
CA ASP A 131 -5.04 -26.43 -9.69
C ASP A 131 -5.05 -25.08 -8.97
N ILE A 132 -4.10 -24.81 -8.06
CA ILE A 132 -4.00 -23.51 -7.36
C ILE A 132 -3.08 -22.52 -8.09
N GLU A 133 -2.46 -22.94 -9.20
CA GLU A 133 -1.60 -22.09 -10.00
C GLU A 133 -2.36 -20.87 -10.53
N GLY A 134 -1.81 -19.68 -10.29
CA GLY A 134 -2.39 -18.43 -10.75
C GLY A 134 -3.68 -18.04 -10.02
N LYS A 135 -4.20 -18.84 -9.08
CA LYS A 135 -5.37 -18.48 -8.28
C LYS A 135 -5.03 -17.46 -7.20
N GLU A 136 -6.04 -16.70 -6.79
CA GLU A 136 -5.91 -15.58 -5.86
C GLU A 136 -6.39 -15.93 -4.44
N PHE A 137 -5.73 -15.32 -3.46
CA PHE A 137 -6.18 -15.24 -2.09
C PHE A 137 -5.81 -13.86 -1.54
N TYR A 138 -6.39 -13.45 -0.42
CA TYR A 138 -5.97 -12.21 0.23
C TYR A 138 -5.23 -12.50 1.53
N ILE A 139 -4.36 -11.57 1.89
CA ILE A 139 -3.74 -11.50 3.21
C ILE A 139 -4.08 -10.16 3.84
N THR A 140 -4.03 -10.09 5.17
CA THR A 140 -4.19 -8.83 5.90
C THR A 140 -2.86 -8.41 6.47
N LEU A 141 -2.42 -7.20 6.15
CA LEU A 141 -1.21 -6.59 6.71
C LEU A 141 -1.59 -5.51 7.71
N THR A 142 -0.95 -5.52 8.87
CA THR A 142 -1.14 -4.49 9.90
C THR A 142 0.01 -3.48 9.87
N ILE A 143 -0.30 -2.22 9.58
CA ILE A 143 0.64 -1.10 9.54
C ILE A 143 0.61 -0.40 10.90
N ASN A 144 1.78 -0.21 11.52
CA ASN A 144 1.96 0.51 12.78
C ASN A 144 0.99 0.06 13.91
N ASN A 145 0.61 -1.22 13.93
CA ASN A 145 -0.32 -1.82 14.89
C ASN A 145 -1.71 -1.16 14.95
N ARG A 146 -2.09 -0.36 13.94
CA ARG A 146 -3.36 0.39 13.93
C ARG A 146 -4.15 0.17 12.65
N GLU A 147 -3.53 0.41 11.49
CA GLU A 147 -4.22 0.29 10.20
C GLU A 147 -4.07 -1.11 9.62
N GLN A 148 -5.13 -1.64 9.03
CA GLN A 148 -5.11 -2.93 8.35
C GLN A 148 -5.38 -2.75 6.86
N VAL A 149 -4.60 -3.43 6.02
CA VAL A 149 -4.78 -3.43 4.57
C VAL A 149 -4.85 -4.86 4.06
N LYS A 150 -5.88 -5.15 3.26
CA LYS A 150 -6.01 -6.41 2.54
C LYS A 150 -5.25 -6.32 1.22
N VAL A 151 -4.39 -7.29 0.96
CA VAL A 151 -3.55 -7.36 -0.24
C VAL A 151 -3.87 -8.63 -1.01
N ARG A 152 -3.96 -8.52 -2.34
CA ARG A 152 -4.15 -9.69 -3.20
C ARG A 152 -2.82 -10.40 -3.39
N CYS A 153 -2.85 -11.71 -3.20
CA CYS A 153 -1.74 -12.61 -3.45
C CYS A 153 -2.18 -13.68 -4.44
N CYS A 154 -1.24 -14.21 -5.21
CA CYS A 154 -1.46 -15.40 -6.00
C CYS A 154 -0.33 -16.39 -5.82
N VAL A 155 -0.64 -17.67 -6.02
CA VAL A 155 0.37 -18.73 -6.02
C VAL A 155 0.94 -18.87 -7.41
N HIS A 156 2.27 -18.92 -7.50
CA HIS A 156 2.97 -19.25 -8.73
C HIS A 156 3.99 -20.36 -8.47
N HIS A 157 3.86 -21.47 -9.17
CA HIS A 157 4.75 -22.61 -9.03
C HIS A 157 6.04 -22.38 -9.82
N TRP A 158 7.14 -22.50 -9.10
CA TRP A 158 8.49 -22.42 -9.60
C TRP A 158 9.17 -23.79 -9.55
N THR A 159 9.97 -24.09 -10.56
CA THR A 159 10.81 -25.29 -10.63
C THR A 159 12.17 -24.95 -11.22
N SER A 160 13.18 -25.71 -10.81
CA SER A 160 14.54 -25.58 -11.32
C SER A 160 14.64 -26.02 -12.79
N ASP A 161 13.87 -27.03 -13.19
CA ASP A 161 13.87 -27.56 -14.56
C ASP A 161 13.25 -26.55 -15.54
N MET A 162 14.08 -26.01 -16.43
CA MET A 162 13.66 -25.00 -17.39
C MET A 162 12.51 -25.46 -18.30
N ALA A 163 12.48 -26.75 -18.67
CA ALA A 163 11.44 -27.28 -19.55
C ALA A 163 10.07 -27.35 -18.88
N ALA A 164 10.05 -27.51 -17.55
CA ALA A 164 8.85 -27.66 -16.75
C ALA A 164 8.36 -26.35 -16.11
N ARG A 165 9.04 -25.23 -16.37
CA ARG A 165 8.68 -23.90 -15.87
C ARG A 165 7.41 -23.39 -16.52
N ILE A 166 6.49 -22.92 -15.68
CA ILE A 166 5.29 -22.23 -16.12
C ILE A 166 5.68 -20.78 -16.34
N PHE A 167 5.79 -20.35 -17.59
CA PHE A 167 6.04 -18.95 -17.92
C PHE A 167 4.71 -18.27 -18.24
N VAL A 168 4.19 -17.50 -17.29
CA VAL A 168 3.05 -16.60 -17.51
C VAL A 168 3.57 -15.19 -17.48
N ASP A 169 3.57 -14.54 -18.64
CA ASP A 169 3.97 -13.14 -18.74
C ASP A 169 3.00 -12.27 -17.93
N GLU A 170 3.56 -11.37 -17.13
CA GLU A 170 2.82 -10.42 -16.28
C GLU A 170 1.67 -11.05 -15.45
N LEU A 171 1.88 -12.24 -14.87
CA LEU A 171 0.88 -12.95 -14.06
C LEU A 171 0.14 -12.05 -13.05
N TRP A 172 0.87 -11.11 -12.43
CA TRP A 172 0.33 -10.16 -11.47
C TRP A 172 -0.63 -9.12 -12.06
N LYS A 173 -0.85 -9.08 -13.38
CA LYS A 173 -1.82 -8.18 -14.05
C LYS A 173 -3.09 -8.88 -14.51
N LEU A 174 -3.06 -10.20 -14.63
CA LEU A 174 -4.19 -10.97 -15.15
C LEU A 174 -5.32 -11.01 -14.09
N PRO A 175 -6.59 -11.10 -14.49
CA PRO A 175 -7.64 -11.49 -13.57
C PRO A 175 -7.45 -12.97 -13.20
N ALA A 176 -7.76 -13.34 -11.97
CA ALA A 176 -7.68 -14.73 -11.55
C ALA A 176 -8.83 -15.13 -10.63
N GLU A 177 -9.11 -16.42 -10.64
CA GLU A 177 -10.12 -17.02 -9.78
C GLU A 177 -9.58 -17.15 -8.35
N PRO A 178 -10.42 -16.94 -7.34
CA PRO A 178 -9.99 -17.20 -5.97
C PRO A 178 -9.80 -18.68 -5.69
N ILE A 179 -8.82 -18.97 -4.83
CA ILE A 179 -8.59 -20.30 -4.26
C ILE A 179 -9.81 -20.74 -3.45
N PHE A 180 -10.38 -19.82 -2.65
CA PHE A 180 -11.56 -20.07 -1.84
C PHE A 180 -12.77 -19.30 -2.39
N PRO A 181 -13.88 -19.97 -2.76
CA PRO A 181 -15.06 -19.29 -3.28
C PRO A 181 -15.67 -18.24 -2.33
N GLU A 182 -15.48 -18.41 -1.02
CA GLU A 182 -15.94 -17.49 0.03
C GLU A 182 -15.23 -16.14 0.01
N ASP A 183 -14.01 -16.09 -0.53
CA ASP A 183 -13.18 -14.87 -0.56
C ASP A 183 -13.50 -13.97 -1.76
N LYS A 184 -14.30 -14.46 -2.73
CA LYS A 184 -14.81 -13.71 -3.88
C LYS A 184 -15.30 -12.29 -3.53
N PRO A 185 -16.29 -12.12 -2.62
CA PRO A 185 -16.81 -10.79 -2.30
C PRO A 185 -15.73 -9.84 -1.74
N VAL A 186 -14.77 -10.36 -0.99
CA VAL A 186 -13.67 -9.55 -0.44
C VAL A 186 -12.73 -9.12 -1.56
N LEU A 187 -12.35 -10.02 -2.45
CA LEU A 187 -11.45 -9.73 -3.57
C LEU A 187 -12.08 -8.79 -4.60
N ASP A 188 -13.39 -8.90 -4.82
CA ASP A 188 -14.16 -8.02 -5.71
C ASP A 188 -14.29 -6.60 -5.14
N SER A 189 -14.33 -6.45 -3.81
CA SER A 189 -14.37 -5.15 -3.15
C SER A 189 -13.06 -4.35 -3.26
N LEU A 190 -11.94 -5.03 -3.54
CA LEU A 190 -10.62 -4.41 -3.59
C LEU A 190 -10.44 -3.64 -4.93
N PRO A 191 -9.61 -2.59 -4.97
CA PRO A 191 -9.38 -1.82 -6.20
C PRO A 191 -8.85 -2.70 -7.34
N PRO A 192 -9.24 -2.49 -8.61
CA PRO A 192 -8.75 -3.29 -9.72
C PRO A 192 -7.23 -3.21 -9.86
N ILE A 193 -6.60 -4.34 -10.18
CA ILE A 193 -5.14 -4.53 -10.29
C ILE A 193 -4.53 -3.60 -11.35
N TYR A 194 -5.27 -3.34 -12.43
CA TYR A 194 -4.89 -2.43 -13.50
C TYR A 194 -6.09 -1.55 -13.85
N LYS A 195 -5.92 -0.23 -13.77
CA LYS A 195 -6.77 0.68 -14.54
C LYS A 195 -6.29 0.60 -15.97
N GLN A 196 -7.04 -0.07 -16.85
CA GLN A 196 -6.95 0.29 -18.25
C GLN A 196 -7.17 1.80 -18.29
N ARG A 197 -6.19 2.56 -18.79
CA ARG A 197 -6.50 3.91 -19.24
C ARG A 197 -7.49 3.65 -20.37
N GLU A 198 -8.78 3.89 -20.12
CA GLU A 198 -9.72 3.99 -21.23
C GLU A 198 -9.07 4.92 -22.24
N ASN A 199 -8.76 4.38 -23.41
CA ASN A 199 -8.28 5.17 -24.51
C ASN A 199 -9.44 6.09 -24.84
N GLU A 200 -9.46 7.30 -24.26
CA GLU A 200 -10.24 8.43 -24.73
C GLU A 200 -9.79 8.69 -26.16
N THR A 201 -10.41 7.96 -27.08
CA THR A 201 -10.39 8.22 -28.51
C THR A 201 -11.27 9.45 -28.68
N LYS A 202 -10.63 10.62 -28.67
CA LYS A 202 -11.17 11.84 -29.25
C LYS A 202 -10.97 11.82 -30.75
#